data_AF-A0A2V9DKV9-F1
#
_entry.id   AF-A0A2V9DKV9-F1
#
_cell.length_a   1.000
_cell.length_b   1.000
_cell.length_c   1.000
_cell.angle_alpha   90.00
_cell.angle_beta   90.00
_cell.angle_gamma   90.00
#
_symmetry.space_group_name_H-M   'P 1'
#
loop_
_entity.id
_entity.type
_entity.pdbx_description
1 polymer ?
#
loop_
_entity_poly.entity_id
_entity_poly.type
_entity_poly.pdbx_seq_one_letter_code
_entity_poly.pdbx_strand_id
1 'polypeptide(L)'
;MNSSRRPNRSSPCWCAIFSLAAVLVCPVFLRAAGGATITYRRVFKGSNPEFIEIKVGEDGFASYDIRQLSENPDPELFQVGDAVRTRIFELTGELHDFEGLDLDVHRRIADLGDKTFLYEKSGEVHEAHYNYTLNRSATQLSLIFEGLFQQQRDLTLLEQRLKYDRLGVNDALHQFEDDLGQHTLPEPERLLPVLDRIAADSRVVEVARHLARALAERIRMTSPPEGTASQPASKHP
;
A
#
# COMPACT_ATOMS: atom_id res chain seq x y z
N MET A 1 0.01 -44.94 -89.00
CA MET A 1 -1.27 -44.31 -89.39
C MET A 1 -1.20 -42.82 -89.09
N ASN A 2 -1.52 -42.04 -90.11
CA ASN A 2 -1.62 -40.58 -90.14
C ASN A 2 -2.84 -40.13 -89.30
N SER A 3 -2.70 -39.12 -88.44
CA SER A 3 -3.78 -38.18 -88.16
C SER A 3 -3.24 -36.91 -87.52
N SER A 4 -3.26 -35.86 -88.33
CA SER A 4 -3.04 -34.47 -87.99
C SER A 4 -4.26 -33.87 -87.29
N ARG A 5 -4.03 -32.92 -86.37
CA ARG A 5 -4.75 -31.63 -86.25
C ARG A 5 -4.15 -30.79 -85.10
N ARG A 6 -3.65 -29.60 -85.47
CA ARG A 6 -3.40 -28.41 -84.63
C ARG A 6 -4.66 -27.48 -84.72
N PRO A 7 -4.72 -26.26 -84.15
CA PRO A 7 -4.33 -25.71 -82.82
C PRO A 7 -5.45 -24.78 -82.25
N ASN A 8 -5.08 -23.76 -81.43
CA ASN A 8 -5.81 -22.58 -80.86
C ASN A 8 -6.38 -22.76 -79.43
N ARG A 9 -6.25 -21.82 -78.47
CA ARG A 9 -6.05 -20.35 -78.51
C ARG A 9 -5.74 -19.82 -77.08
N SER A 10 -4.93 -18.74 -76.99
CA SER A 10 -4.99 -17.54 -76.09
C SER A 10 -5.57 -17.64 -74.66
N SER A 11 -5.14 -16.98 -73.58
CA SER A 11 -4.19 -15.90 -73.23
C SER A 11 -4.31 -15.68 -71.69
N PRO A 12 -3.50 -14.83 -71.03
CA PRO A 12 -3.16 -14.95 -69.60
C PRO A 12 -4.03 -14.09 -68.65
N CYS A 13 -4.13 -14.50 -67.38
CA CYS A 13 -4.67 -13.68 -66.30
C CYS A 13 -3.52 -13.01 -65.52
N TRP A 14 -3.48 -11.68 -65.61
CA TRP A 14 -2.85 -10.78 -64.66
C TRP A 14 -3.56 -10.87 -63.30
N CYS A 15 -2.80 -11.02 -62.20
CA CYS A 15 -3.27 -10.62 -60.88
C CYS A 15 -2.27 -9.64 -60.28
N ALA A 16 -2.81 -8.48 -59.93
CA ALA A 16 -2.13 -7.29 -59.46
C ALA A 16 -1.55 -7.45 -58.05
N ILE A 17 -0.43 -6.78 -57.84
CA ILE A 17 0.27 -6.59 -56.57
C ILE A 17 -0.47 -5.49 -55.79
N PHE A 18 -1.01 -5.82 -54.62
CA PHE A 18 -1.46 -4.83 -53.63
C PHE A 18 -0.42 -4.77 -52.50
N SER A 19 0.38 -3.70 -52.50
CA SER A 19 1.25 -3.32 -51.37
C SER A 19 0.42 -2.60 -50.32
N LEU A 20 0.24 -3.22 -49.15
CA LEU A 20 -0.39 -2.62 -47.98
C LEU A 20 0.70 -1.97 -47.11
N ALA A 21 0.72 -0.64 -47.05
CA ALA A 21 1.57 0.13 -46.15
C ALA A 21 1.04 -0.01 -44.71
N ALA A 22 1.81 -0.65 -43.83
CA ALA A 22 1.51 -0.72 -42.41
C ALA A 22 1.92 0.59 -41.72
N VAL A 23 0.93 1.43 -41.40
CA VAL A 23 1.11 2.59 -40.52
C VAL A 23 1.34 2.06 -39.11
N LEU A 24 2.57 2.19 -38.63
CA LEU A 24 3.01 1.83 -37.29
C LEU A 24 2.48 2.91 -36.33
N VAL A 25 1.26 2.70 -35.81
CA VAL A 25 0.73 3.47 -34.69
C VAL A 25 1.52 3.05 -33.46
N CYS A 26 2.59 3.77 -33.14
CA CYS A 26 3.19 3.70 -31.80
C CYS A 26 2.13 4.13 -30.80
N PRO A 27 1.72 3.28 -29.83
CA PRO A 27 1.03 3.80 -28.67
C PRO A 27 2.06 4.65 -27.93
N VAL A 28 1.92 5.97 -28.04
CA VAL A 28 2.50 6.88 -27.06
C VAL A 28 1.79 6.49 -25.76
N PHE A 29 2.45 5.68 -24.94
CA PHE A 29 2.11 5.60 -23.54
C PHE A 29 2.29 7.01 -23.01
N LEU A 30 1.17 7.71 -22.87
CA LEU A 30 1.09 8.88 -22.03
C LEU A 30 1.46 8.37 -20.63
N ARG A 31 2.74 8.47 -20.30
CA ARG A 31 3.22 8.31 -18.93
C ARG A 31 2.52 9.43 -18.19
N ALA A 32 1.49 9.09 -17.40
CA ALA A 32 1.02 10.01 -16.38
C ALA A 32 2.27 10.49 -15.66
N ALA A 33 2.44 11.81 -15.53
CA ALA A 33 3.48 12.38 -14.69
C ALA A 33 3.17 11.89 -13.27
N GLY A 34 3.67 10.70 -12.95
CA GLY A 34 3.32 9.98 -11.74
C GLY A 34 3.98 10.68 -10.58
N GLY A 35 3.17 11.00 -9.56
CA GLY A 35 3.69 11.44 -8.27
C GLY A 35 4.69 10.43 -7.71
N ALA A 36 5.48 10.87 -6.75
CA ALA A 36 6.46 9.99 -6.12
C ALA A 36 5.75 8.82 -5.40
N THR A 37 6.40 7.66 -5.36
CA THR A 37 5.96 6.49 -4.58
C THR A 37 7.05 6.11 -3.61
N ILE A 38 6.68 5.94 -2.33
CA ILE A 38 7.57 5.46 -1.28
C ILE A 38 7.18 4.04 -0.93
N THR A 39 8.14 3.13 -0.97
CA THR A 39 7.96 1.74 -0.59
C THR A 39 8.80 1.41 0.64
N TYR A 40 8.19 0.74 1.61
CA TYR A 40 8.88 0.05 2.69
C TYR A 40 8.69 -1.44 2.52
N ARG A 41 9.78 -2.19 2.64
CA ARG A 41 9.76 -3.65 2.61
C ARG A 41 10.56 -4.18 3.80
N ARG A 42 10.05 -5.22 4.46
CA ARG A 42 10.81 -6.01 5.42
C ARG A 42 10.75 -7.48 5.06
N VAL A 43 11.91 -8.12 5.05
CA VAL A 43 12.07 -9.56 4.85
C VAL A 43 12.74 -10.15 6.09
N PHE A 44 12.06 -11.09 6.74
CA PHE A 44 12.63 -11.80 7.88
C PHE A 44 12.41 -13.31 7.69
N LYS A 45 13.46 -14.02 7.27
CA LYS A 45 13.34 -15.43 6.88
C LYS A 45 13.06 -16.31 8.09
N GLY A 46 12.12 -17.24 7.95
CA GLY A 46 11.70 -18.13 9.01
C GLY A 46 10.74 -17.49 10.04
N SER A 47 10.32 -16.23 9.86
CA SER A 47 9.22 -15.65 10.65
C SER A 47 7.87 -15.92 10.02
N ASN A 48 6.78 -15.57 10.72
CA ASN A 48 5.44 -15.62 10.17
C ASN A 48 4.71 -14.29 10.43
N PRO A 49 4.50 -13.45 9.40
CA PRO A 49 4.90 -13.60 7.99
C PRO A 49 6.41 -13.37 7.76
N GLU A 50 6.95 -13.82 6.63
CA GLU A 50 8.36 -13.58 6.24
C GLU A 50 8.54 -12.27 5.45
N PHE A 51 7.52 -11.85 4.70
CA PHE A 51 7.57 -10.69 3.81
C PHE A 51 6.44 -9.73 4.15
N ILE A 52 6.79 -8.46 4.31
CA ILE A 52 5.83 -7.35 4.31
C ILE A 52 6.31 -6.27 3.35
N GLU A 53 5.40 -5.70 2.58
CA GLU A 53 5.66 -4.55 1.71
C GLU A 53 4.48 -3.59 1.79
N ILE A 54 4.76 -2.29 1.91
CA ILE A 54 3.77 -1.22 1.79
C ILE A 54 4.29 -0.20 0.79
N LYS A 55 3.44 0.20 -0.15
CA LYS A 55 3.68 1.29 -1.10
C LYS A 55 2.70 2.42 -0.84
N VAL A 56 3.18 3.65 -0.81
CA VAL A 56 2.37 4.85 -0.63
C VAL A 56 2.71 5.83 -1.74
N GLY A 57 1.72 6.15 -2.56
CA GLY A 57 1.80 7.19 -3.58
C GLY A 57 1.56 8.59 -3.00
N GLU A 58 2.10 9.60 -3.67
CA GLU A 58 1.89 11.02 -3.36
C GLU A 58 0.42 11.44 -3.48
N ASP A 59 -0.38 10.69 -4.24
CA ASP A 59 -1.83 10.84 -4.38
C ASP A 59 -2.64 10.19 -3.23
N GLY A 60 -1.99 9.46 -2.32
CA GLY A 60 -2.63 8.77 -1.19
C GLY A 60 -3.09 7.34 -1.49
N PHE A 61 -3.01 6.88 -2.75
CA PHE A 61 -3.23 5.48 -3.06
C PHE A 61 -2.07 4.65 -2.51
N ALA A 62 -2.42 3.56 -1.83
CA ALA A 62 -1.44 2.69 -1.22
C ALA A 62 -1.78 1.22 -1.47
N SER A 63 -0.77 0.37 -1.37
CA SER A 63 -0.92 -1.07 -1.40
C SER A 63 -0.10 -1.73 -0.31
N TYR A 64 -0.57 -2.86 0.21
CA TYR A 64 0.20 -3.67 1.15
C TYR A 64 0.17 -5.15 0.73
N ASP A 65 1.28 -5.86 0.95
CA ASP A 65 1.42 -7.30 0.69
C ASP A 65 2.06 -7.96 1.91
N ILE A 66 1.46 -9.07 2.36
CA ILE A 66 1.83 -9.82 3.56
C ILE A 66 1.81 -11.30 3.21
N ARG A 67 2.96 -11.95 3.24
CA ARG A 67 3.03 -13.35 2.82
C ARG A 67 4.28 -14.06 3.30
N GLN A 68 4.27 -15.37 3.13
CA GLN A 68 5.48 -16.18 3.08
C GLN A 68 6.21 -15.90 1.75
N LEU A 69 7.55 -16.00 1.74
CA LEU A 69 8.30 -15.74 0.50
C LEU A 69 7.99 -16.76 -0.62
N SER A 70 7.52 -17.95 -0.25
CA SER A 70 7.11 -19.01 -1.18
C SER A 70 5.75 -18.77 -1.84
N GLU A 71 4.95 -17.83 -1.33
CA GLU A 71 3.62 -17.52 -1.84
C GLU A 71 3.70 -16.46 -2.96
N ASN A 72 2.73 -16.49 -3.87
CA ASN A 72 2.63 -15.49 -4.93
C ASN A 72 2.25 -14.12 -4.34
N PRO A 73 2.77 -13.00 -4.90
CA PRO A 73 2.34 -11.66 -4.50
C PRO A 73 0.84 -11.45 -4.73
N ASP A 74 0.15 -10.91 -3.73
CA ASP A 74 -1.28 -10.54 -3.80
C ASP A 74 -1.50 -9.21 -3.06
N PRO A 75 -1.06 -8.06 -3.62
CA PRO A 75 -1.12 -6.78 -2.94
C PRO A 75 -2.58 -6.28 -2.83
N GLU A 76 -2.97 -5.91 -1.62
CA GLU A 76 -4.27 -5.30 -1.32
C GLU A 76 -4.17 -3.77 -1.33
N LEU A 77 -5.19 -3.10 -1.87
CA LEU A 77 -5.24 -1.65 -2.00
C LEU A 77 -5.93 -0.98 -0.81
N PHE A 78 -5.40 0.17 -0.38
CA PHE A 78 -6.01 1.02 0.63
C PHE A 78 -5.67 2.50 0.38
N GLN A 79 -6.17 3.37 1.26
CA GLN A 79 -5.94 4.80 1.21
C GLN A 79 -5.23 5.25 2.49
N VAL A 80 -4.22 6.10 2.33
CA VAL A 80 -3.51 6.75 3.45
C VAL A 80 -4.00 8.19 3.57
N GLY A 81 -4.25 8.63 4.79
CA GLY A 81 -4.71 9.99 5.08
C GLY A 81 -3.63 11.04 4.83
N ASP A 82 -4.07 12.28 4.57
CA ASP A 82 -3.18 13.38 4.22
C ASP A 82 -2.09 13.62 5.26
N ALA A 83 -2.43 13.59 6.56
CA ALA A 83 -1.47 13.84 7.63
C ALA A 83 -0.32 12.80 7.66
N VAL A 84 -0.67 11.51 7.57
CA VAL A 84 0.32 10.43 7.56
C VAL A 84 1.11 10.43 6.26
N ARG A 85 0.45 10.64 5.12
CA ARG A 85 1.12 10.78 3.82
C ARG A 85 2.13 11.91 3.84
N THR A 86 1.74 13.11 4.27
CA THR A 86 2.65 14.26 4.39
C THR A 86 3.86 13.90 5.26
N ARG A 87 3.64 13.25 6.41
CA ARG A 87 4.74 12.85 7.28
C ARG A 87 5.70 11.84 6.64
N ILE A 88 5.18 10.88 5.88
CA ILE A 88 5.98 9.91 5.12
C ILE A 88 6.90 10.64 4.14
N PHE A 89 6.35 11.55 3.33
CA PHE A 89 7.14 12.27 2.32
C PHE A 89 8.12 13.29 2.93
N GLU A 90 7.76 13.93 4.05
CA GLU A 90 8.69 14.77 4.81
C GLU A 90 9.91 13.99 5.30
N LEU A 91 9.68 12.84 5.95
CA LEU A 91 10.74 11.98 6.45
C LEU A 91 11.62 11.42 5.32
N THR A 92 11.01 11.07 4.18
CA THR A 92 11.77 10.65 2.99
C THR A 92 12.67 11.79 2.48
N GLY A 93 12.16 13.03 2.42
CA GLY A 93 12.96 14.20 2.05
C GLY A 93 14.10 14.50 3.03
N GLU A 94 13.88 14.33 4.33
CA GLU A 94 14.94 14.39 5.36
C GLU A 94 16.03 13.33 5.16
N LEU A 95 15.68 12.21 4.51
CA LEU A 95 16.57 11.09 4.17
C LEU A 95 17.10 11.20 2.73
N HIS A 96 17.02 12.38 2.12
CA HIS A 96 17.52 12.66 0.77
C HIS A 96 16.94 11.71 -0.29
N ASP A 97 15.64 11.39 -0.18
CA ASP A 97 14.96 10.43 -1.06
C ASP A 97 15.71 9.09 -1.17
N PHE A 98 16.45 8.70 -0.12
CA PHE A 98 17.31 7.52 -0.03
C PHE A 98 18.52 7.49 -0.99
N GLU A 99 18.85 8.60 -1.65
CA GLU A 99 19.97 8.66 -2.58
C GLU A 99 21.32 8.53 -1.85
N GLY A 100 22.08 7.46 -2.15
CA GLY A 100 23.42 7.25 -1.60
C GLY A 100 23.47 7.11 -0.08
N LEU A 101 22.34 6.75 0.54
CA LEU A 101 22.19 6.75 1.99
C LEU A 101 22.60 5.42 2.61
N ASP A 102 23.60 5.47 3.50
CA ASP A 102 23.94 4.33 4.37
C ASP A 102 23.19 4.44 5.71
N LEU A 103 22.16 3.61 5.87
CA LEU A 103 21.35 3.54 7.09
C LEU A 103 21.82 2.48 8.07
N ASP A 104 22.59 1.49 7.63
CA ASP A 104 22.82 0.27 8.40
C ASP A 104 23.96 0.43 9.40
N VAL A 105 23.75 -0.12 10.59
CA VAL A 105 24.82 -0.21 11.59
C VAL A 105 25.67 -1.43 11.29
N HIS A 106 26.85 -1.16 10.73
CA HIS A 106 27.88 -2.15 10.36
C HIS A 106 28.62 -2.75 11.57
N ARG A 107 27.88 -3.35 12.50
CA ARG A 107 28.41 -4.10 13.65
C ARG A 107 27.82 -5.50 13.64
N ARG A 108 28.43 -6.39 14.41
CA ARG A 108 27.88 -7.73 14.62
C ARG A 108 26.60 -7.63 15.46
N ILE A 109 25.47 -7.55 14.77
CA ILE A 109 24.12 -7.50 15.34
C ILE A 109 23.38 -8.76 14.89
N ALA A 110 22.37 -9.18 15.67
CA ALA A 110 21.45 -10.22 15.23
C ALA A 110 20.68 -9.77 13.98
N ASP A 111 20.19 -10.73 13.20
CA ASP A 111 19.22 -10.45 12.14
C ASP A 111 17.88 -10.06 12.78
N LEU A 112 17.42 -8.84 12.46
CA LEU A 112 16.16 -8.24 12.92
C LEU A 112 15.19 -8.06 11.73
N GLY A 113 15.45 -8.75 10.61
CA GLY A 113 14.79 -8.60 9.33
C GLY A 113 15.41 -7.49 8.49
N ASP A 114 15.79 -7.83 7.27
CA ASP A 114 16.30 -6.91 6.25
C ASP A 114 15.18 -5.94 5.84
N LYS A 115 15.44 -4.65 5.99
CA LYS A 115 14.50 -3.58 5.63
C LYS A 115 15.05 -2.82 4.42
N THR A 116 14.15 -2.47 3.52
CA THR A 116 14.44 -1.64 2.35
C THR A 116 13.47 -0.47 2.34
N PHE A 117 13.99 0.74 2.19
CA PHE A 117 13.23 1.87 1.69
C PHE A 117 13.53 2.08 0.21
N LEU A 118 12.51 2.40 -0.57
CA LEU A 118 12.61 2.65 -2.00
C LEU A 118 11.78 3.88 -2.35
N TYR A 119 12.38 4.80 -3.10
CA TYR A 119 11.74 5.97 -3.68
C TYR A 119 11.69 5.81 -5.19
N GLU A 120 10.53 6.07 -5.79
CA GLU A 120 10.33 6.05 -7.23
C GLU A 120 9.62 7.33 -7.68
N LYS A 121 10.22 8.09 -8.61
CA LYS A 121 9.57 9.27 -9.23
C LYS A 121 10.06 9.47 -10.65
N SER A 122 9.15 9.52 -11.62
CA SER A 122 9.47 9.85 -13.03
C SER A 122 10.62 9.04 -13.68
N GLY A 123 10.98 7.87 -13.13
CA GLY A 123 12.07 7.02 -13.63
C GLY A 123 13.36 7.10 -12.80
N GLU A 124 13.43 8.02 -11.84
CA GLU A 124 14.44 8.01 -10.77
C GLU A 124 14.03 6.98 -9.73
N VAL A 125 15.01 6.17 -9.31
CA VAL A 125 14.84 5.11 -8.33
C VAL A 125 16.01 5.15 -7.36
N HIS A 126 15.73 5.35 -6.08
CA HIS A 126 16.71 5.38 -5.01
C HIS A 126 16.30 4.41 -3.91
N GLU A 127 17.26 3.71 -3.33
CA GLU A 127 16.99 2.72 -2.29
C GLU A 127 18.03 2.77 -1.18
N ALA A 128 17.59 2.46 0.04
CA ALA A 128 18.43 2.26 1.19
C ALA A 128 18.05 0.95 1.90
N HIS A 129 19.05 0.12 2.16
CA HIS A 129 18.89 -1.17 2.85
C HIS A 129 19.49 -1.08 4.26
N TYR A 130 18.83 -1.69 5.24
CA TYR A 130 19.32 -1.76 6.61
C TYR A 130 18.68 -2.90 7.37
N ASN A 131 19.43 -3.54 8.26
CA ASN A 131 18.89 -4.47 9.24
C ASN A 131 18.52 -3.68 10.52
N TYR A 132 19.42 -2.77 10.93
CA TYR A 132 19.26 -1.92 12.10
C TYR A 132 19.84 -0.52 11.84
N THR A 133 19.11 0.52 12.25
CA THR A 133 19.54 1.92 12.07
C THR A 133 19.48 2.70 13.37
N LEU A 134 20.39 3.68 13.52
CA LEU A 134 20.34 4.71 14.56
C LEU A 134 19.82 6.06 14.03
N ASN A 135 19.52 6.13 12.73
CA ASN A 135 18.95 7.32 12.13
C ASN A 135 17.50 7.48 12.62
N ARG A 136 17.23 8.62 13.28
CA ARG A 136 15.92 8.88 13.90
C ARG A 136 14.80 9.01 12.86
N SER A 137 15.05 9.71 11.75
CA SER A 137 14.05 9.89 10.70
C SER A 137 13.73 8.55 10.01
N ALA A 138 14.75 7.73 9.75
CA ALA A 138 14.55 6.37 9.23
C ALA A 138 13.75 5.51 10.22
N THR A 139 14.08 5.55 11.50
CA THR A 139 13.33 4.82 12.55
C THR A 139 11.87 5.26 12.62
N GLN A 140 11.61 6.56 12.59
CA GLN A 140 10.25 7.10 12.58
C GLN A 140 9.48 6.66 11.33
N LEU A 141 10.12 6.68 10.17
CA LEU A 141 9.53 6.26 8.91
C LEU A 141 9.16 4.76 8.97
N SER A 142 10.05 3.90 9.48
CA SER A 142 9.75 2.47 9.66
C SER A 142 8.55 2.27 10.57
N LEU A 143 8.49 2.99 11.69
CA LEU A 143 7.38 2.88 12.65
C LEU A 143 6.04 3.27 12.03
N ILE A 144 6.01 4.30 11.18
CA ILE A 144 4.78 4.68 10.46
C ILE A 144 4.34 3.54 9.53
N PHE A 145 5.25 2.97 8.73
CA PHE A 145 4.90 1.88 7.83
C PHE A 145 4.47 0.61 8.58
N GLU A 146 5.18 0.20 9.63
CA GLU A 146 4.79 -0.93 10.49
C GLU A 146 3.43 -0.68 11.17
N GLY A 147 3.15 0.58 11.53
CA GLY A 147 1.85 1.00 12.06
C GLY A 147 0.73 0.89 11.02
N LEU A 148 0.96 1.33 9.78
CA LEU A 148 0.00 1.18 8.68
C LEU A 148 -0.29 -0.30 8.41
N PHE A 149 0.74 -1.15 8.44
CA PHE A 149 0.57 -2.60 8.34
C PHE A 149 -0.35 -3.13 9.44
N GLN A 150 -0.06 -2.78 10.70
CA GLN A 150 -0.84 -3.23 11.84
C GLN A 150 -2.31 -2.80 11.71
N GLN A 151 -2.54 -1.55 11.30
CA GLN A 151 -3.87 -0.99 11.07
C GLN A 151 -4.66 -1.78 10.02
N GLN A 152 -4.05 -2.11 8.88
CA GLN A 152 -4.72 -2.91 7.84
C GLN A 152 -5.01 -4.33 8.33
N ARG A 153 -4.08 -4.94 9.07
CA ARG A 153 -4.26 -6.26 9.67
C ARG A 153 -5.48 -6.28 10.60
N ASP A 154 -5.61 -5.29 11.47
CA ASP A 154 -6.72 -5.20 12.43
C ASP A 154 -8.05 -4.96 11.73
N LEU A 155 -8.07 -4.06 10.73
CA LEU A 155 -9.25 -3.79 9.92
C LEU A 155 -9.72 -5.05 9.20
N THR A 156 -8.83 -5.72 8.47
CA THR A 156 -9.14 -6.94 7.72
C THR A 156 -9.62 -8.06 8.66
N LEU A 157 -8.95 -8.24 9.81
CA LEU A 157 -9.36 -9.23 10.80
C LEU A 157 -10.76 -8.96 11.34
N LEU A 158 -11.06 -7.72 11.74
CA LEU A 158 -12.38 -7.34 12.26
C LEU A 158 -13.48 -7.55 11.20
N GLU A 159 -13.23 -7.16 9.96
CA GLU A 159 -14.19 -7.34 8.87
C GLU A 159 -14.44 -8.81 8.54
N GLN A 160 -13.38 -9.62 8.47
CA GLN A 160 -13.48 -11.06 8.23
C GLN A 160 -14.26 -11.76 9.36
N ARG A 161 -13.97 -11.45 10.62
CA ARG A 161 -14.69 -12.02 11.77
C ARG A 161 -16.15 -11.60 11.76
N LEU A 162 -16.44 -10.31 11.56
CA LEU A 162 -17.83 -9.83 11.48
C LEU A 162 -18.63 -10.55 10.37
N LYS A 163 -17.98 -10.85 9.24
CA LYS A 163 -18.60 -11.53 8.10
C LYS A 163 -18.77 -13.04 8.32
N TYR A 164 -17.72 -13.73 8.77
CA TYR A 164 -17.65 -15.20 8.75
C TYR A 164 -17.61 -15.87 10.12
N ASP A 165 -17.14 -15.18 11.16
CA ASP A 165 -17.00 -15.72 12.52
C ASP A 165 -17.31 -14.66 13.59
N ARG A 166 -18.60 -14.55 13.91
CA ARG A 166 -19.13 -13.56 14.86
C ARG A 166 -18.74 -13.83 16.30
N LEU A 167 -18.43 -15.07 16.64
CA LEU A 167 -17.99 -15.43 17.99
C LEU A 167 -16.56 -14.94 18.23
N GLY A 168 -15.70 -15.01 17.21
CA GLY A 168 -14.33 -14.51 17.25
C GLY A 168 -14.18 -12.98 17.17
N VAL A 169 -15.27 -12.21 17.05
CA VAL A 169 -15.21 -10.73 17.01
C VAL A 169 -14.67 -10.17 18.32
N ASN A 170 -14.99 -10.79 19.47
CA ASN A 170 -14.52 -10.29 20.76
C ASN A 170 -12.99 -10.36 20.87
N ASP A 171 -12.39 -11.46 20.43
CA ASP A 171 -10.94 -11.65 20.47
C ASP A 171 -10.22 -10.67 19.53
N ALA A 172 -10.78 -10.45 18.33
CA ALA A 172 -10.26 -9.45 17.39
C ALA A 172 -10.33 -8.03 17.94
N LEU A 173 -11.38 -7.67 18.69
CA LEU A 173 -11.49 -6.37 19.34
C LEU A 173 -10.46 -6.17 20.45
N HIS A 174 -10.14 -7.21 21.23
CA HIS A 174 -9.08 -7.11 22.24
C HIS A 174 -7.69 -6.98 21.60
N GLN A 175 -7.43 -7.70 20.52
CA GLN A 175 -6.20 -7.50 19.75
C GLN A 175 -6.06 -6.05 19.29
N PHE A 176 -7.13 -5.49 18.70
CA PHE A 176 -7.15 -4.10 18.29
C PHE A 176 -7.03 -3.11 19.47
N GLU A 177 -7.65 -3.41 20.61
CA GLU A 177 -7.54 -2.59 21.83
C GLU A 177 -6.09 -2.51 22.34
N ASP A 178 -5.37 -3.63 22.33
CA ASP A 178 -3.96 -3.69 22.69
C ASP A 178 -3.11 -2.84 21.74
N ASP A 179 -3.31 -3.00 20.43
CA ASP A 179 -2.58 -2.25 19.39
C ASP A 179 -2.87 -0.74 19.48
N LEU A 180 -4.13 -0.35 19.70
CA LEU A 180 -4.53 1.02 19.99
C LEU A 180 -3.88 1.56 21.28
N GLY A 181 -3.73 0.71 22.30
CA GLY A 181 -3.09 1.02 23.57
C GLY A 181 -1.59 1.33 23.47
N GLN A 182 -0.90 0.71 22.51
CA GLN A 182 0.54 0.94 22.28
C GLN A 182 0.84 2.19 21.44
N HIS A 183 -0.18 2.93 20.98
CA HIS A 183 -0.03 4.10 20.11
C HIS A 183 0.76 3.82 18.82
N THR A 184 0.63 2.59 18.30
CA THR A 184 1.32 2.15 17.08
C THR A 184 0.53 2.43 15.81
N LEU A 185 -0.76 2.75 15.93
CA LEU A 185 -1.67 2.95 14.80
C LEU A 185 -1.62 4.40 14.29
N PRO A 186 -1.25 4.64 13.01
CA PRO A 186 -1.14 6.00 12.46
C PRO A 186 -2.49 6.71 12.26
N GLU A 187 -3.53 5.97 11.88
CA GLU A 187 -4.88 6.50 11.58
C GLU A 187 -5.97 5.60 12.20
N PRO A 188 -6.07 5.52 13.55
CA PRO A 188 -7.04 4.64 14.21
C PRO A 188 -8.50 4.94 13.83
N GLU A 189 -8.81 6.16 13.41
CA GLU A 189 -10.12 6.58 12.89
C GLU A 189 -10.59 5.76 11.68
N ARG A 190 -9.67 5.15 10.91
CA ARG A 190 -10.02 4.28 9.78
C ARG A 190 -10.83 3.04 10.20
N LEU A 191 -10.75 2.64 11.46
CA LEU A 191 -11.49 1.50 12.00
C LEU A 191 -12.88 1.87 12.53
N LEU A 192 -13.21 3.16 12.69
CA LEU A 192 -14.53 3.59 13.18
C LEU A 192 -15.70 2.95 12.41
N PRO A 193 -15.70 2.86 11.06
CA PRO A 193 -16.80 2.23 10.34
C PRO A 193 -17.01 0.74 10.67
N VAL A 194 -15.95 -0.03 10.93
CA VAL A 194 -16.11 -1.45 11.33
C VAL A 194 -16.57 -1.56 12.79
N LEU A 195 -16.06 -0.71 13.68
CA LEU A 195 -16.47 -0.67 15.09
C LEU A 195 -17.96 -0.30 15.23
N ASP A 196 -18.44 0.69 14.47
CA ASP A 196 -19.84 1.10 14.48
C ASP A 196 -20.75 -0.02 13.96
N ARG A 197 -20.33 -0.72 12.89
CA ARG A 197 -21.06 -1.90 12.38
C ARG A 197 -21.12 -3.02 13.43
N ILE A 198 -20.01 -3.31 14.11
CA ILE A 198 -19.98 -4.31 15.19
C ILE A 198 -20.94 -3.90 16.32
N ALA A 199 -20.87 -2.65 16.77
CA ALA A 199 -21.72 -2.11 17.83
C ALA A 199 -23.23 -2.19 17.51
N ALA A 200 -23.59 -2.03 16.23
CA ALA A 200 -24.97 -2.05 15.75
C ALA A 200 -25.51 -3.46 15.44
N ASP A 201 -24.66 -4.45 15.14
CA ASP A 201 -25.10 -5.78 14.72
C ASP A 201 -25.59 -6.64 15.90
N SER A 202 -26.91 -6.83 16.01
CA SER A 202 -27.57 -7.59 17.09
C SER A 202 -27.21 -9.09 17.12
N ARG A 203 -26.58 -9.60 16.07
CA ARG A 203 -26.10 -11.00 16.00
C ARG A 203 -24.68 -11.15 16.56
N VAL A 204 -24.01 -10.07 16.92
CA VAL A 204 -22.74 -10.09 17.66
C VAL A 204 -23.04 -10.12 19.16
N VAL A 205 -22.22 -10.83 19.93
CA VAL A 205 -22.37 -10.93 21.40
C VAL A 205 -22.32 -9.54 22.04
N GLU A 206 -23.22 -9.26 23.00
CA GLU A 206 -23.36 -7.90 23.57
C GLU A 206 -22.07 -7.37 24.21
N VAL A 207 -21.25 -8.24 24.81
CA VAL A 207 -19.93 -7.87 25.37
C VAL A 207 -19.03 -7.26 24.29
N ALA A 208 -18.93 -7.90 23.11
CA ALA A 208 -18.14 -7.40 22.00
C ALA A 208 -18.74 -6.09 21.44
N ARG A 209 -20.07 -5.97 21.39
CA ARG A 209 -20.74 -4.73 20.98
C ARG A 209 -20.42 -3.57 21.93
N HIS A 210 -20.41 -3.81 23.24
CA HIS A 210 -20.01 -2.82 24.23
C HIS A 210 -18.55 -2.39 24.07
N LEU A 211 -17.64 -3.35 23.88
CA LEU A 211 -16.22 -3.06 23.65
C LEU A 211 -16.01 -2.23 22.38
N ALA A 212 -16.66 -2.58 21.27
CA ALA A 212 -16.58 -1.82 20.03
C ALA A 212 -17.06 -0.36 20.20
N ARG A 213 -18.15 -0.13 20.95
CA ARG A 213 -18.61 1.23 21.29
C ARG A 213 -17.55 1.99 22.10
N ALA A 214 -16.99 1.35 23.13
CA ALA A 214 -16.00 1.98 23.98
C ALA A 214 -14.73 2.37 23.20
N LEU A 215 -14.25 1.48 22.32
CA LEU A 215 -13.09 1.75 21.46
C LEU A 215 -13.38 2.87 20.46
N ALA A 216 -14.55 2.87 19.82
CA ALA A 216 -14.93 3.93 18.90
C ALA A 216 -15.00 5.29 19.59
N GLU A 217 -15.59 5.37 20.79
CA GLU A 217 -15.61 6.59 21.60
C GLU A 217 -14.21 7.04 22.00
N ARG A 218 -13.34 6.11 22.41
CA ARG A 218 -11.94 6.42 22.75
C ARG A 218 -11.23 7.08 21.57
N ILE A 219 -11.34 6.52 20.36
CA ILE A 219 -10.74 7.06 19.15
C ILE A 219 -11.27 8.46 18.87
N ARG A 220 -12.60 8.65 18.92
CA ARG A 220 -13.23 9.97 18.70
C ARG A 220 -12.80 11.04 19.71
N MET A 221 -12.46 10.65 20.94
CA MET A 221 -11.95 11.57 21.96
C MET A 221 -10.46 11.90 21.77
N THR A 222 -9.67 10.99 21.21
CA THR A 222 -8.23 11.18 20.97
C THR A 222 -7.91 11.79 19.62
N SER A 223 -8.77 11.62 18.62
CA SER A 223 -8.67 12.28 17.33
C SER A 223 -9.29 13.68 17.45
N PRO A 224 -8.52 14.78 17.28
CA PRO A 224 -9.11 16.11 17.32
C PRO A 224 -10.17 16.24 16.21
N PRO A 225 -11.30 16.94 16.45
CA PRO A 225 -12.27 17.20 15.41
C PRO A 225 -11.58 18.01 14.30
N GLU A 226 -11.52 17.47 13.09
CA GLU A 226 -11.13 18.24 11.91
C GLU A 226 -12.04 19.46 11.82
N GLY A 227 -11.47 20.65 12.05
CA GLY A 227 -12.17 21.92 11.96
C GLY A 227 -12.43 22.62 13.29
N THR A 228 -11.38 23.10 13.95
CA THR A 228 -11.46 24.43 14.60
C THR A 228 -10.26 25.23 14.12
N ALA A 229 -10.45 25.91 12.98
CA ALA A 229 -9.51 26.90 12.50
C ALA A 229 -9.28 27.92 13.63
N SER A 230 -8.01 28.05 14.03
CA SER A 230 -7.53 29.08 14.93
C SER A 230 -8.00 30.45 14.44
N GLN A 231 -8.88 31.06 15.24
CA GLN A 231 -9.29 32.45 15.07
C GLN A 231 -8.05 33.33 15.32
N PRO A 232 -7.58 34.12 14.34
CA PRO A 232 -6.42 34.98 14.58
C PRO A 232 -6.83 36.08 15.55
N ALA A 233 -6.08 36.20 16.65
CA ALA A 233 -6.19 37.27 17.61
C ALA A 233 -6.05 38.63 16.89
N SER A 234 -7.14 39.40 16.82
CA SER A 234 -7.09 40.75 16.28
C SER A 234 -6.36 41.64 17.28
N LYS A 235 -5.17 42.13 16.91
CA LYS A 235 -4.55 43.26 17.59
C LYS A 235 -5.43 44.49 17.34
N HIS A 236 -5.96 45.06 18.42
CA HIS A 236 -6.54 46.39 18.42
C HIS A 236 -5.45 47.45 18.17
N PRO A 237 -5.78 48.56 17.46
CA PRO A 237 -4.96 49.77 17.44
C PRO A 237 -5.01 50.52 18.77
#